data_AF-A0A2E8M6L8-F1
#
_entry.id   AF-A0A2E8M6L8-F1
#
_cell.length_a   1.000
_cell.length_b   1.000
_cell.length_c   1.000
_cell.angle_alpha   90.00
_cell.angle_beta   90.00
_cell.angle_gamma   90.00
#
_symmetry.space_group_name_H-M   'P 1'
#
loop_
_entity.id
_entity.type
_entity.pdbx_description
1 polymer ?
#
loop_
_entity_poly.entity_id
_entity_poly.type
_entity_poly.pdbx_seq_one_letter_code
_entity_poly.pdbx_strand_id
1 'polypeptide(L)'
;FVWQKELNGLGDAVSHGRTFVGNDPFALLLGDTILRPTDSTKPILRQMMEVHETKKASVVALEEVARDKVSRYGIAGGTGITDNILTLDQLVEKPSPEEAPSNLAVAGRYIFQPEILDYLSRTPRGKNNEIQLTDAMAEMLKDHGMYGFRFAGKRYDIGNKLDFIKTNIELGLAHDDISEELAAYLKNIAAEL
;
A
#
# COMPACT_ATOMS: atom_id res chain seq x y z
N PHE A 1 -20.16 4.71 8.50
CA PHE A 1 -18.98 4.21 9.22
C PHE A 1 -19.34 2.93 9.95
N VAL A 2 -18.37 2.08 10.26
CA VAL A 2 -18.53 0.81 11.00
C VAL A 2 -17.43 0.70 12.04
N TRP A 3 -17.70 -0.02 13.12
CA TRP A 3 -16.76 -0.23 14.21
C TRP A 3 -16.08 -1.58 14.06
N GLN A 4 -14.75 -1.57 14.12
CA GLN A 4 -13.98 -2.75 14.47
C GLN A 4 -13.94 -2.83 16.00
N LYS A 5 -14.51 -3.89 16.58
CA LYS A 5 -14.67 -3.99 18.05
C LYS A 5 -13.39 -4.43 18.77
N GLU A 6 -12.56 -5.21 18.09
CA GLU A 6 -11.33 -5.79 18.61
C GLU A 6 -10.19 -5.55 17.61
N LEU A 7 -8.96 -5.40 18.12
CA LEU A 7 -7.78 -5.17 17.28
C LEU A 7 -7.30 -6.48 16.65
N ASN A 8 -8.09 -7.05 15.75
CA ASN A 8 -7.83 -8.35 15.12
C ASN A 8 -7.01 -8.26 13.82
N GLY A 9 -6.52 -7.07 13.48
CA GLY A 9 -5.68 -6.82 12.29
C GLY A 9 -6.43 -6.18 11.13
N LEU A 10 -5.69 -5.87 10.07
CA LEU A 10 -6.19 -5.18 8.88
C LEU A 10 -7.26 -6.00 8.14
N GLY A 11 -7.07 -7.31 8.02
CA GLY A 11 -8.02 -8.16 7.30
C GLY A 11 -9.40 -8.21 7.95
N ASP A 12 -9.44 -8.19 9.29
CA ASP A 12 -10.68 -8.08 10.06
C ASP A 12 -11.36 -6.71 9.83
N ALA A 13 -10.59 -5.62 9.89
CA ALA A 13 -11.09 -4.28 9.63
C ALA A 13 -11.72 -4.15 8.23
N VAL A 14 -11.07 -4.72 7.20
CA VAL A 14 -11.58 -4.72 5.82
C VAL A 14 -12.85 -5.55 5.69
N SER A 15 -12.95 -6.68 6.39
CA SER A 15 -14.12 -7.57 6.35
C SER A 15 -15.42 -6.85 6.80
N HIS A 16 -15.32 -5.95 7.77
CA HIS A 16 -16.45 -5.11 8.19
C HIS A 16 -16.97 -4.16 7.11
N GLY A 17 -16.14 -3.84 6.10
CA GLY A 17 -16.53 -3.05 4.94
C GLY A 17 -17.55 -3.72 4.02
N ARG A 18 -17.70 -5.06 4.10
CA ARG A 18 -18.62 -5.84 3.26
C ARG A 18 -20.04 -5.29 3.23
N THR A 19 -20.54 -4.78 4.36
CA THR A 19 -21.90 -4.23 4.46
C THR A 19 -22.12 -2.97 3.63
N PHE A 20 -21.06 -2.26 3.24
CA PHE A 20 -21.13 -1.08 2.38
C PHE A 20 -20.88 -1.39 0.92
N VAL A 21 -19.89 -2.25 0.63
CA VAL A 21 -19.44 -2.51 -0.75
C VAL A 21 -20.27 -3.59 -1.45
N GLY A 22 -20.90 -4.49 -0.70
CA GLY A 22 -21.67 -5.60 -1.26
C GLY A 22 -20.80 -6.48 -2.17
N ASN A 23 -21.18 -6.58 -3.44
CA ASN A 23 -20.49 -7.35 -4.47
C ASN A 23 -19.83 -6.46 -5.53
N ASP A 24 -19.64 -5.17 -5.25
CA ASP A 24 -18.96 -4.26 -6.16
C ASP A 24 -17.44 -4.23 -5.89
N PRO A 25 -16.61 -4.00 -6.91
CA PRO A 25 -15.19 -3.72 -6.71
C PRO A 25 -15.00 -2.45 -5.88
N PHE A 26 -13.95 -2.42 -5.05
CA PHE A 26 -13.71 -1.29 -4.16
C PHE A 26 -12.24 -0.95 -4.02
N ALA A 27 -11.96 0.32 -3.71
CA ALA A 27 -10.63 0.78 -3.36
C ALA A 27 -10.41 0.69 -1.85
N LEU A 28 -9.24 0.18 -1.44
CA LEU A 28 -8.78 0.20 -0.05
C LEU A 28 -7.54 1.10 0.05
N LEU A 29 -7.56 2.04 1.00
CA LEU A 29 -6.48 2.99 1.25
C LEU A 29 -6.10 2.91 2.73
N LEU A 30 -4.84 2.61 3.02
CA LEU A 30 -4.33 2.66 4.39
C LEU A 30 -4.09 4.13 4.79
N GLY A 31 -4.72 4.55 5.89
CA GLY A 31 -4.74 5.95 6.32
C GLY A 31 -3.40 6.49 6.83
N ASP A 32 -2.47 5.59 7.14
CA ASP A 32 -1.11 5.88 7.60
C ASP A 32 -0.10 6.04 6.46
N THR A 33 -0.56 5.98 5.21
CA THR A 33 0.32 6.04 4.06
C THR A 33 -0.12 7.19 3.16
N ILE A 34 0.82 7.97 2.62
CA ILE A 34 0.57 8.99 1.57
C ILE A 34 1.39 8.61 0.33
N LEU A 35 0.79 8.56 -0.86
CA LEU A 35 1.55 8.45 -2.11
C LEU A 35 1.48 9.76 -2.89
N ARG A 36 2.64 10.24 -3.30
CA ARG A 36 2.79 11.41 -4.15
C ARG A 36 3.41 10.99 -5.48
N PRO A 37 2.71 11.13 -6.63
CA PRO A 37 3.30 10.86 -7.93
C PRO A 37 4.43 11.86 -8.23
N THR A 38 5.46 11.44 -8.95
CA THR A 38 6.61 12.29 -9.31
C THR A 38 6.68 12.62 -10.80
N ASP A 39 6.07 11.80 -11.65
CA ASP A 39 6.13 11.90 -13.11
C ASP A 39 4.76 12.24 -13.74
N SER A 40 3.75 12.48 -12.91
CA SER A 40 2.36 12.62 -13.33
C SER A 40 1.58 13.54 -12.40
N THR A 41 0.66 14.31 -12.97
CA THR A 41 -0.35 15.05 -12.21
C THR A 41 -1.52 14.17 -11.78
N LYS A 42 -1.67 12.98 -12.37
CA LYS A 42 -2.75 12.05 -12.00
C LYS A 42 -2.43 11.36 -10.66
N PRO A 43 -3.36 11.35 -9.69
CA PRO A 43 -3.21 10.56 -8.47
C PRO A 43 -2.99 9.08 -8.75
N ILE A 44 -2.16 8.41 -7.94
CA ILE A 44 -1.80 7.00 -8.15
C ILE A 44 -3.02 6.08 -8.15
N LEU A 45 -4.01 6.33 -7.28
CA LEU A 45 -5.26 5.55 -7.30
C LEU A 45 -5.99 5.65 -8.64
N ARG A 46 -6.00 6.83 -9.28
CA ARG A 46 -6.63 7.01 -10.60
C ARG A 46 -5.91 6.19 -11.67
N GLN A 47 -4.57 6.15 -11.62
CA GLN A 47 -3.78 5.32 -12.54
C GLN A 47 -4.06 3.82 -12.33
N MET A 48 -4.19 3.37 -11.08
CA MET A 48 -4.58 1.99 -10.77
C MET A 48 -5.99 1.66 -11.27
N MET A 49 -6.94 2.61 -11.18
CA MET A 49 -8.30 2.42 -11.70
C MET A 49 -8.29 2.19 -13.21
N GLU A 50 -7.46 2.92 -13.97
CA GLU A 50 -7.30 2.70 -15.42
C GLU A 50 -6.81 1.26 -15.72
N VAL A 51 -5.90 0.72 -14.89
CA VAL A 51 -5.46 -0.68 -14.98
C VAL A 51 -6.61 -1.64 -14.65
N HIS A 52 -7.32 -1.41 -13.54
CA HIS A 52 -8.46 -2.24 -13.14
C HIS A 52 -9.57 -2.26 -14.21
N GLU A 53 -9.91 -1.10 -14.78
CA GLU A 53 -10.93 -0.96 -15.82
C GLU A 53 -10.57 -1.76 -17.08
N THR A 54 -9.29 -1.86 -17.41
CA THR A 54 -8.78 -2.62 -18.57
C THR A 54 -8.69 -4.11 -18.26
N LYS A 55 -8.14 -4.48 -17.10
CA LYS A 55 -7.84 -5.87 -16.73
C LYS A 55 -8.98 -6.61 -16.06
N LYS A 56 -9.98 -5.88 -15.54
CA LYS A 56 -11.12 -6.40 -14.76
C LYS A 56 -10.67 -7.33 -13.62
N ALA A 57 -9.61 -6.93 -12.92
CA ALA A 57 -8.96 -7.72 -11.88
C ALA A 57 -8.50 -6.83 -10.72
N SER A 58 -8.19 -7.44 -9.59
CA SER A 58 -7.61 -6.72 -8.44
C SER A 58 -6.25 -6.12 -8.82
N VAL A 59 -5.97 -4.91 -8.33
CA VAL A 59 -4.73 -4.15 -8.59
C VAL A 59 -4.12 -3.66 -7.28
N VAL A 60 -2.82 -3.87 -7.11
CA VAL A 60 -2.07 -3.49 -5.89
C VAL A 60 -0.98 -2.49 -6.25
N ALA A 61 -0.89 -1.37 -5.52
CA ALA A 61 0.22 -0.45 -5.69
C ALA A 61 1.50 -1.06 -5.12
N LEU A 62 2.57 -1.04 -5.91
CA LEU A 62 3.88 -1.54 -5.53
C LEU A 62 4.93 -0.44 -5.64
N GLU A 63 5.88 -0.46 -4.73
CA GLU A 63 7.10 0.34 -4.80
C GLU A 63 8.33 -0.55 -4.65
N GLU A 64 9.44 -0.14 -5.26
CA GLU A 64 10.72 -0.77 -4.98
C GLU A 64 11.28 -0.26 -3.66
N VAL A 65 11.68 -1.19 -2.79
CA VAL A 65 12.37 -0.87 -1.54
C VAL A 65 13.79 -1.42 -1.54
N ALA A 66 14.64 -0.84 -0.69
CA ALA A 66 15.93 -1.42 -0.39
C ALA A 66 15.76 -2.80 0.27
N ARG A 67 16.67 -3.74 -0.02
CA ARG A 67 16.55 -5.14 0.41
C ARG A 67 16.47 -5.32 1.92
N ASP A 68 17.09 -4.44 2.69
CA ASP A 68 17.04 -4.43 4.17
C ASP A 68 15.69 -3.96 4.74
N LYS A 69 14.81 -3.40 3.90
CA LYS A 69 13.47 -2.95 4.30
C LYS A 69 12.36 -3.95 3.97
N VAL A 70 12.63 -5.02 3.23
CA VAL A 70 11.60 -5.96 2.76
C VAL A 70 10.83 -6.62 3.90
N SER A 71 11.50 -6.86 5.04
CA SER A 71 10.91 -7.47 6.23
C SER A 71 9.87 -6.62 6.96
N ARG A 72 9.67 -5.37 6.51
CA ARG A 72 8.68 -4.44 7.07
C ARG A 72 7.33 -4.49 6.37
N TYR A 73 7.27 -5.07 5.17
CA TYR A 73 6.12 -4.93 4.27
C TYR A 73 5.67 -6.30 3.73
N GLY A 74 4.45 -6.35 3.17
CA GLY A 74 4.07 -7.40 2.25
C GLY A 74 4.86 -7.25 0.95
N ILE A 75 5.51 -8.32 0.49
CA ILE A 75 6.35 -8.32 -0.70
C ILE A 75 5.69 -9.15 -1.79
N ALA A 76 5.54 -8.54 -2.96
CA ALA A 76 4.97 -9.17 -4.14
C ALA A 76 6.06 -9.76 -5.04
N GLY A 77 5.77 -10.89 -5.69
CA GLY A 77 6.52 -11.45 -6.80
C GLY A 77 5.59 -11.60 -8.01
N GLY A 78 6.18 -11.56 -9.19
CA GLY A 78 5.40 -11.60 -10.41
C GLY A 78 6.21 -11.42 -11.69
N THR A 79 5.52 -11.52 -12.81
CA THR A 79 6.08 -11.36 -14.17
C THR A 79 5.64 -10.02 -14.76
N GLY A 80 6.60 -9.24 -15.26
CA GLY A 80 6.33 -7.95 -15.90
C GLY A 80 5.56 -8.09 -17.22
N ILE A 81 4.57 -7.23 -17.42
CA ILE A 81 3.83 -7.07 -18.69
C ILE A 81 4.27 -5.80 -19.40
N THR A 82 4.38 -4.71 -18.64
CA THR A 82 4.91 -3.42 -19.08
C THR A 82 5.89 -2.92 -18.02
N ASP A 83 6.50 -1.76 -18.25
CA ASP A 83 7.43 -1.15 -17.30
C ASP A 83 6.81 -0.85 -15.92
N ASN A 84 5.49 -0.72 -15.82
CA ASN A 84 4.80 -0.37 -14.58
C ASN A 84 3.69 -1.36 -14.18
N ILE A 85 3.45 -2.42 -14.95
CA ILE A 85 2.42 -3.41 -14.67
C ILE A 85 3.02 -4.81 -14.70
N LEU A 86 2.72 -5.61 -13.67
CA LEU A 86 3.09 -7.02 -13.59
C LEU A 86 1.87 -7.87 -13.21
N THR A 87 1.84 -9.12 -13.66
CA THR A 87 0.96 -10.15 -13.06
C THR A 87 1.59 -10.62 -11.77
N LEU A 88 0.81 -10.71 -10.70
CA LEU A 88 1.30 -11.25 -9.43
C LEU A 88 1.15 -12.78 -9.42
N ASP A 89 2.14 -13.47 -8.87
CA ASP A 89 2.11 -14.91 -8.61
C ASP A 89 2.56 -15.27 -7.18
N GLN A 90 3.18 -14.33 -6.46
CA GLN A 90 3.62 -14.52 -5.08
C GLN A 90 3.33 -13.28 -4.24
N LEU A 91 2.88 -13.49 -3.00
CA LEU A 91 2.71 -12.46 -1.98
C LEU A 91 3.11 -13.06 -0.63
N VAL A 92 4.01 -12.38 0.08
CA VAL A 92 4.50 -12.85 1.39
C VAL A 92 4.49 -11.71 2.40
N GLU A 93 3.87 -11.92 3.56
CA GLU A 93 3.80 -10.93 4.64
C GLU A 93 5.12 -10.86 5.42
N LYS A 94 5.82 -9.72 5.33
CA LYS A 94 7.03 -9.41 6.12
C LYS A 94 8.07 -10.55 6.08
N PRO A 95 8.53 -10.97 4.88
CA PRO A 95 9.50 -12.05 4.73
C PRO A 95 10.88 -11.66 5.27
N SER A 96 11.74 -12.64 5.54
CA SER A 96 13.17 -12.36 5.65
C SER A 96 13.75 -11.89 4.29
N PRO A 97 14.88 -11.17 4.25
CA PRO A 97 15.54 -10.79 3.00
C PRO A 97 15.92 -11.96 2.07
N GLU A 98 16.03 -13.16 2.62
CA GLU A 98 16.33 -14.41 1.92
C GLU A 98 15.08 -15.07 1.34
N GLU A 99 13.93 -14.92 2.01
CA GLU A 99 12.64 -15.49 1.60
C GLU A 99 11.80 -14.53 0.74
N ALA A 100 12.22 -13.27 0.62
CA ALA A 100 11.50 -12.26 -0.14
C ALA A 100 11.49 -12.62 -1.64
N PRO A 101 10.30 -12.72 -2.29
CA PRO A 101 10.22 -13.10 -3.70
C PRO A 101 10.76 -12.00 -4.64
N SER A 102 10.81 -10.76 -4.17
CA SER A 102 11.42 -9.63 -4.85
C SER A 102 11.73 -8.50 -3.85
N ASN A 103 11.95 -7.28 -4.34
CA ASN A 103 11.99 -6.06 -3.54
C ASN A 103 10.77 -5.13 -3.76
N LEU A 104 9.69 -5.65 -4.35
CA LEU A 104 8.45 -4.91 -4.60
C LEU A 104 7.52 -4.97 -3.38
N ALA A 105 7.52 -3.88 -2.60
CA ALA A 105 6.68 -3.75 -1.43
C ALA A 105 5.28 -3.23 -1.76
N VAL A 106 4.27 -3.78 -1.11
CA VAL A 106 2.89 -3.31 -1.15
C VAL A 106 2.79 -1.92 -0.50
N ALA A 107 2.25 -0.94 -1.25
CA ALA A 107 2.27 0.48 -0.89
C ALA A 107 0.94 1.02 -0.33
N GLY A 108 0.15 0.14 0.31
CA GLY A 108 -1.05 0.51 1.06
C GLY A 108 -2.23 1.03 0.21
N ARG A 109 -2.19 0.86 -1.11
CA ARG A 109 -3.30 1.16 -2.04
C ARG A 109 -3.67 -0.10 -2.78
N TYR A 110 -4.97 -0.34 -2.84
CA TYR A 110 -5.52 -1.53 -3.48
C TYR A 110 -6.81 -1.15 -4.20
N ILE A 111 -7.07 -1.86 -5.29
CA ILE A 111 -8.39 -2.00 -5.88
C ILE A 111 -8.68 -3.49 -5.86
N PHE A 112 -9.73 -3.90 -5.16
CA PHE A 112 -10.09 -5.30 -5.02
C PHE A 112 -11.37 -5.63 -5.76
N GLN A 113 -11.39 -6.82 -6.34
CA GLN A 113 -12.61 -7.54 -6.64
C GLN A 113 -13.25 -8.04 -5.33
N PRO A 114 -14.60 -8.12 -5.24
CA PRO A 114 -15.32 -8.39 -4.00
C PRO A 114 -14.96 -9.73 -3.34
N GLU A 115 -14.49 -10.70 -4.12
CA GLU A 115 -14.11 -12.04 -3.64
C GLU A 115 -13.08 -11.98 -2.52
N ILE A 116 -12.21 -10.94 -2.47
CA ILE A 116 -11.23 -10.78 -1.38
C ILE A 116 -11.88 -10.87 0.00
N LEU A 117 -13.13 -10.41 0.14
CA LEU A 117 -13.86 -10.42 1.40
C LEU A 117 -14.17 -11.86 1.84
N ASP A 118 -14.38 -12.77 0.89
CA ASP A 118 -14.61 -14.20 1.16
C ASP A 118 -13.31 -14.90 1.56
N TYR A 119 -12.17 -14.51 0.98
CA TYR A 119 -10.87 -14.99 1.42
C TYR A 119 -10.54 -14.48 2.82
N LEU A 120 -10.83 -13.21 3.11
CA LEU A 120 -10.61 -12.62 4.42
C LEU A 120 -11.41 -13.33 5.52
N SER A 121 -12.67 -13.69 5.27
CA SER A 121 -13.53 -14.33 6.27
C SER A 121 -13.06 -15.73 6.71
N ARG A 122 -12.26 -16.40 5.88
CA ARG A 122 -11.67 -17.72 6.15
C ARG A 122 -10.17 -17.70 6.44
N THR A 123 -9.55 -16.52 6.36
CA THR A 123 -8.10 -16.38 6.60
C THR A 123 -7.82 -16.57 8.08
N PRO A 124 -6.98 -17.56 8.47
CA PRO A 124 -6.61 -17.76 9.86
C PRO A 124 -5.72 -16.61 10.36
N ARG A 125 -5.55 -16.51 11.67
CA ARG A 125 -4.59 -15.57 12.26
C ARG A 125 -3.16 -15.97 11.86
N GLY A 126 -2.41 -15.01 11.32
CA GLY A 126 -1.04 -15.20 10.84
C GLY A 126 -0.04 -14.48 11.74
N LYS A 127 0.85 -13.68 11.12
CA LYS A 127 1.83 -12.85 11.84
C LYS A 127 1.14 -12.00 12.91
N ASN A 128 1.77 -11.90 14.08
CA ASN A 128 1.29 -11.15 15.25
C ASN A 128 -0.10 -11.58 15.77
N ASN A 129 -0.57 -12.79 15.44
CA ASN A 129 -1.90 -13.28 15.82
C ASN A 129 -3.05 -12.43 15.26
N GLU A 130 -2.83 -11.81 14.09
CA GLU A 130 -3.78 -10.95 13.38
C GLU A 130 -4.23 -11.60 12.06
N ILE A 131 -5.41 -11.23 11.58
CA ILE A 131 -5.87 -11.57 10.23
C ILE A 131 -5.17 -10.64 9.25
N GLN A 132 -4.20 -11.17 8.51
CA GLN A 132 -3.38 -10.41 7.57
C GLN A 132 -4.06 -10.33 6.20
N LEU A 133 -4.12 -9.13 5.63
CA LEU A 133 -4.65 -8.92 4.28
C LEU A 133 -3.79 -9.64 3.22
N THR A 134 -2.47 -9.62 3.39
CA THR A 134 -1.51 -10.28 2.48
C THR A 134 -1.74 -11.79 2.38
N ASP A 135 -2.04 -12.45 3.50
CA ASP A 135 -2.32 -13.89 3.51
C ASP A 135 -3.62 -14.20 2.73
N ALA A 136 -4.65 -13.40 2.91
CA ALA A 136 -5.90 -13.51 2.14
C ALA A 136 -5.69 -13.26 0.65
N MET A 137 -4.85 -12.27 0.29
CA MET A 137 -4.50 -11.99 -1.10
C MET A 137 -3.70 -13.14 -1.73
N ALA A 138 -2.77 -13.75 -0.98
CA ALA A 138 -1.99 -14.90 -1.44
C ALA A 138 -2.88 -16.12 -1.70
N GLU A 139 -3.88 -16.37 -0.86
CA GLU A 139 -4.89 -17.41 -1.12
C GLU A 139 -5.77 -17.07 -2.32
N MET A 140 -6.22 -15.81 -2.43
CA MET A 140 -7.01 -15.34 -3.58
C MET A 140 -6.28 -15.51 -4.91
N LEU A 141 -4.95 -15.32 -4.90
CA LEU A 141 -4.11 -15.38 -6.08
C LEU A 141 -4.10 -16.76 -6.77
N LYS A 142 -4.44 -17.82 -6.03
CA LYS A 142 -4.50 -19.20 -6.56
C LYS A 142 -5.69 -19.40 -7.50
N ASP A 143 -6.78 -18.67 -7.25
CA ASP A 143 -8.06 -18.84 -7.95
C ASP A 143 -8.37 -17.64 -8.86
N HIS A 144 -7.87 -16.44 -8.52
CA HIS A 144 -8.12 -15.19 -9.23
C HIS A 144 -6.82 -14.43 -9.52
N GLY A 145 -6.63 -14.04 -10.78
CA GLY A 145 -5.48 -13.22 -11.17
C GLY A 145 -5.50 -11.83 -10.50
N MET A 146 -4.31 -11.34 -10.16
CA MET A 146 -4.08 -10.00 -9.60
C MET A 146 -2.92 -9.31 -10.31
N TYR A 147 -2.98 -7.98 -10.39
CA TYR A 147 -1.93 -7.17 -11.01
C TYR A 147 -1.23 -6.28 -9.99
N GLY A 148 0.09 -6.16 -10.12
CA GLY A 148 0.88 -5.15 -9.45
C GLY A 148 1.04 -3.93 -10.35
N PHE A 149 0.82 -2.75 -9.78
CA PHE A 149 1.09 -1.47 -10.40
C PHE A 149 2.30 -0.81 -9.72
N ARG A 150 3.46 -0.89 -10.38
CA ARG A 150 4.69 -0.24 -9.92
C ARG A 150 4.59 1.26 -10.24
N PHE A 151 4.23 2.06 -9.25
CA PHE A 151 4.02 3.50 -9.45
C PHE A 151 5.34 4.25 -9.44
N ALA A 152 5.40 5.34 -10.22
CA ALA A 152 6.47 6.31 -10.14
C ALA A 152 6.06 7.42 -9.16
N GLY A 153 6.71 7.45 -8.01
CA GLY A 153 6.37 8.40 -6.98
C GLY A 153 7.11 8.15 -5.68
N LYS A 154 6.70 8.89 -4.67
CA LYS A 154 7.18 8.75 -3.30
C LYS A 154 6.07 8.30 -2.39
N ARG A 155 6.33 7.24 -1.63
CA ARG A 155 5.52 6.87 -0.47
C ARG A 155 6.06 7.52 0.79
N TYR A 156 5.13 8.00 1.58
CA TYR A 156 5.37 8.46 2.93
C TYR A 156 4.62 7.53 3.89
N ASP A 157 5.36 6.91 4.79
CA ASP A 157 4.83 6.09 5.88
C ASP A 157 4.69 6.98 7.13
N ILE A 158 3.50 7.54 7.31
CA ILE A 158 3.19 8.42 8.44
C ILE A 158 2.78 7.65 9.71
N GLY A 159 2.80 6.31 9.66
CA GLY A 159 2.69 5.45 10.84
C GLY A 159 3.98 5.41 11.65
N ASN A 160 5.13 5.66 11.03
CA ASN A 160 6.41 5.79 11.71
C ASN A 160 6.64 7.23 12.22
N LYS A 161 7.01 7.38 13.50
CA LYS A 161 7.20 8.70 14.14
C LYS A 161 8.19 9.61 13.43
N LEU A 162 9.33 9.06 12.98
CA LEU A 162 10.36 9.86 12.31
C LEU A 162 9.92 10.24 10.90
N ASP A 163 9.33 9.29 10.18
CA ASP A 163 8.87 9.54 8.82
C ASP A 163 7.64 10.46 8.80
N PHE A 164 6.79 10.46 9.84
CA PHE A 164 5.74 11.47 10.04
C PHE A 164 6.31 12.89 10.09
N ILE A 165 7.35 13.13 10.89
CA ILE A 165 8.00 14.45 11.00
C ILE A 165 8.63 14.85 9.66
N LYS A 166 9.42 13.95 9.05
CA LYS A 166 10.04 14.20 7.74
C LYS A 166 8.99 14.51 6.67
N THR A 167 7.88 13.78 6.67
CA THR A 167 6.79 13.97 5.71
C THR A 167 6.17 15.36 5.85
N ASN A 168 5.89 15.81 7.07
CA ASN A 168 5.35 17.15 7.30
C ASN A 168 6.33 18.24 6.83
N ILE A 169 7.62 18.07 7.11
CA ILE A 169 8.67 18.99 6.63
C ILE A 169 8.69 19.03 5.09
N GLU A 170 8.77 17.87 4.45
CA GLU A 170 8.85 17.79 2.99
C GLU A 170 7.59 18.33 2.28
N LEU A 171 6.41 18.02 2.81
CA LEU A 171 5.15 18.52 2.24
C LEU A 171 4.99 20.02 2.48
N GLY A 172 5.38 20.52 3.66
CA GLY A 172 5.37 21.96 3.95
C GLY A 172 6.35 22.75 3.07
N LEU A 173 7.55 22.21 2.82
CA LEU A 173 8.52 22.80 1.90
C LEU A 173 8.04 22.79 0.44
N ALA A 174 7.06 21.96 0.11
CA ALA A 174 6.45 21.91 -1.21
C ALA A 174 5.14 22.72 -1.32
N HIS A 175 4.73 23.43 -0.26
CA HIS A 175 3.47 24.15 -0.21
C HIS A 175 3.70 25.66 -0.33
N ASP A 176 3.05 26.30 -1.30
CA ASP A 176 3.39 27.66 -1.75
C ASP A 176 3.25 28.74 -0.65
N ASP A 177 2.30 28.60 0.27
CA ASP A 177 2.03 29.60 1.32
C ASP A 177 2.98 29.58 2.52
N ILE A 178 3.68 28.46 2.79
CA ILE A 178 4.55 28.28 3.96
C ILE A 178 5.98 27.88 3.62
N SER A 179 6.27 27.51 2.37
CA SER A 179 7.56 26.96 1.96
C SER A 179 8.76 27.86 2.31
N GLU A 180 8.67 29.17 2.03
CA GLU A 180 9.75 30.12 2.27
C GLU A 180 10.05 30.31 3.76
N GLU A 181 9.00 30.51 4.57
CA GLU A 181 9.13 30.71 6.02
C GLU A 181 9.66 29.44 6.70
N LEU A 182 9.12 28.27 6.33
CA LEU A 182 9.58 26.98 6.86
C LEU A 182 11.04 26.71 6.48
N ALA A 183 11.44 26.99 5.23
CA ALA A 183 12.82 26.80 4.79
C ALA A 183 13.80 27.70 5.56
N ALA A 184 13.42 28.96 5.83
CA ALA A 184 14.22 29.87 6.64
C ALA A 184 14.36 29.36 8.08
N TYR A 185 13.27 28.91 8.70
CA TYR A 185 13.27 28.34 10.03
C TYR A 185 14.18 27.10 10.16
N LEU A 186 14.11 26.17 9.21
CA LEU A 186 14.92 24.96 9.21
C LEU A 186 16.42 25.26 9.05
N LYS A 187 16.79 26.25 8.21
CA LYS A 187 18.18 26.68 8.07
C LYS A 187 18.75 27.26 9.37
N ASN A 188 17.93 28.02 10.11
CA ASN A 188 18.32 28.56 11.41
C ASN A 188 18.56 27.45 12.44
N ILE A 189 17.63 26.49 12.56
CA ILE A 189 17.82 25.32 13.44
C ILE A 189 19.09 24.54 13.05
N ALA A 190 19.28 24.27 11.76
CA ALA A 190 20.43 23.50 11.28
C ALA A 190 21.78 24.17 11.57
N ALA A 191 21.82 25.51 11.65
CA ALA A 191 23.01 26.26 12.03
C ALA A 191 23.34 26.18 13.54
N GLU A 192 22.39 25.75 14.36
CA GLU A 192 22.52 25.61 15.81
C GLU A 192 22.84 24.17 16.27
N LEU A 193 22.82 23.19 15.36
CA LEU A 193 23.17 21.79 15.60
C LEU A 193 24.67 21.53 15.44
#